data_AF-A0A6A4W5G0-F1
#
_entry.id   AF-A0A6A4W5G0-F1
#
_cell.length_a   1.000
_cell.length_b   1.000
_cell.length_c   1.000
_cell.angle_alpha   90.00
_cell.angle_beta   90.00
_cell.angle_gamma   90.00
#
_symmetry.space_group_name_H-M   'P 1'
#
loop_
_entity.id
_entity.type
_entity.pdbx_description
1 polymer ?
#
loop_
_entity_poly.entity_id
_entity_poly.type
_entity_poly.pdbx_seq_one_letter_code
_entity_poly.pdbx_strand_id
1 'polypeptide(L)'
;MAELVRERSARAQLDAAAAGDKLRAALAAWQTRLEKKAAAVCQLKVSRLHQQAEQLDQLRGRVLALLDQLASGSGADGDAEWMVRGLTADHQLRLMIGQAQLTPTEDAAVRFVSPPGGAAVESLLRAAGTVETAGCGAQSLLMESAAVPVVGRPYQLVVQVRDHYGDDRRSGDDRVQARVVTPDRRMLSCDVEHLAGGRYRAAFVARTAGEHTFSITVNGTHLTHSPWTRRAVSPRRLSSLGPVRLTVGSEGTEPGQLCRPWGVAFGGDGRIVVSDRSNHRVQVFSADGRLLLAFGGPGSKNGELNRPAGVAVDSIERIVVADKDNHRICVFSANGEFLLKFGEKGNRLGMFNYPWDVACNNVDQIAVTDTRNHRVQLFSPDGMLLKKFTQDGTEWKELDSPRGLTFHPDGKLYITDFNNHRIVVLDPDTGKMTYLCREGSEPGRLLRPQGIAADDEGRLYVADCRNSRVQVLTPHGEFLMKLGEHGSRPGQFDQPQGVAIGPSGQLAVVCLENHRVQLF
;
A
#
# COMPACT_ATOMS: atom_id res chain seq x y z
N MET A 1 37.60 22.43 41.64
CA MET A 1 36.36 23.10 41.15
C MET A 1 36.62 24.11 40.03
N ALA A 2 37.25 25.27 40.28
CA ALA A 2 37.41 26.34 39.26
C ALA A 2 38.21 25.96 37.99
N GLU A 3 38.96 24.87 38.04
CA GLU A 3 39.72 24.28 36.93
C GLU A 3 38.82 23.39 36.05
N LEU A 4 38.09 22.45 36.65
CA LEU A 4 37.08 21.61 35.99
C LEU A 4 35.99 22.42 35.25
N VAL A 5 35.66 23.61 35.76
CA VAL A 5 34.75 24.56 35.09
C VAL A 5 35.39 25.19 33.85
N ARG A 6 36.70 25.50 33.88
CA ARG A 6 37.44 26.00 32.72
C ARG A 6 37.58 24.94 31.63
N GLU A 7 37.88 23.68 31.98
CA GLU A 7 37.92 22.58 31.02
C GLU A 7 36.57 22.36 30.32
N ARG A 8 35.48 22.34 31.10
CA ARG A 8 34.12 22.22 30.54
C ARG A 8 33.75 23.39 29.64
N SER A 9 34.15 24.61 29.99
CA SER A 9 33.94 25.80 29.16
C SER A 9 34.72 25.72 27.83
N ALA A 10 36.01 25.39 27.89
CA ALA A 10 36.84 25.24 26.69
C ALA A 10 36.33 24.13 25.76
N ARG A 11 35.86 23.01 26.31
CA ARG A 11 35.27 21.92 25.53
C ARG A 11 33.95 22.34 24.87
N ALA A 12 33.07 23.02 25.59
CA ALA A 12 31.84 23.58 25.03
C ALA A 12 32.10 24.62 23.92
N GLN A 13 33.18 25.41 24.02
CA GLN A 13 33.61 26.33 22.96
C GLN A 13 34.09 25.59 21.70
N LEU A 14 34.86 24.50 21.86
CA LEU A 14 35.27 23.64 20.74
C LEU A 14 34.08 22.94 20.07
N ASP A 15 33.17 22.37 20.85
CA ASP A 15 31.96 21.72 20.34
C ASP A 15 31.05 22.74 19.60
N ALA A 16 30.92 23.96 20.11
CA ALA A 16 30.19 25.05 19.45
C ALA A 16 30.85 25.51 18.14
N ALA A 17 32.18 25.60 18.09
CA ALA A 17 32.91 25.93 16.86
C ALA A 17 32.70 24.84 15.79
N ALA A 18 32.86 23.57 16.16
CA ALA A 18 32.64 22.43 15.26
C ALA A 18 31.19 22.30 14.78
N ALA A 19 30.20 22.69 15.60
CA ALA A 19 28.81 22.83 15.18
C ALA A 19 28.62 23.97 14.17
N GLY A 20 29.28 25.12 14.41
CA GLY A 20 29.27 26.26 13.48
C GLY A 20 29.84 25.95 12.10
N ASP A 21 30.95 25.20 12.03
CA ASP A 21 31.55 24.80 10.75
C ASP A 21 30.70 23.78 9.98
N LYS A 22 30.08 22.82 10.68
CA LYS A 22 29.08 21.93 10.07
C LYS A 22 27.88 22.72 9.51
N LEU A 23 27.43 23.76 10.22
CA LEU A 23 26.34 24.62 9.77
C LEU A 23 26.75 25.43 8.51
N ARG A 24 27.97 26.01 8.50
CA ARG A 24 28.53 26.72 7.34
C ARG A 24 28.62 25.81 6.11
N ALA A 25 29.13 24.60 6.27
CA ALA A 25 29.23 23.63 5.17
C ALA A 25 27.84 23.21 4.62
N ALA A 26 26.86 22.99 5.50
CA ALA A 26 25.49 22.68 5.11
C ALA A 26 24.82 23.84 4.36
N LEU A 27 25.04 25.09 4.80
CA LEU A 27 24.56 26.31 4.14
C LEU A 27 25.13 26.45 2.71
N ALA A 28 26.44 26.27 2.55
CA ALA A 28 27.08 26.34 1.23
C ALA A 28 26.56 25.25 0.28
N ALA A 29 26.44 24.01 0.75
CA ALA A 29 25.89 22.90 -0.05
C ALA A 29 24.41 23.14 -0.44
N TRP A 30 23.62 23.75 0.45
CA TRP A 30 22.23 24.11 0.18
C TRP A 30 22.11 25.26 -0.82
N GLN A 31 22.98 26.28 -0.72
CA GLN A 31 23.07 27.37 -1.70
C GLN A 31 23.39 26.84 -3.10
N THR A 32 24.41 25.98 -3.26
CA THR A 32 24.72 25.37 -4.57
C THR A 32 23.59 24.46 -5.09
N ARG A 33 22.77 23.85 -4.21
CA ARG A 33 21.55 23.13 -4.62
C ARG A 33 20.48 24.10 -5.14
N LEU A 34 20.31 25.26 -4.51
CA LEU A 34 19.35 26.30 -4.93
C LEU A 34 19.77 26.99 -6.23
N GLU A 35 21.05 27.33 -6.41
CA GLU A 35 21.57 27.93 -7.64
C GLU A 35 21.32 27.01 -8.85
N LYS A 36 21.59 25.70 -8.70
CA LYS A 36 21.28 24.68 -9.72
C LYS A 36 19.77 24.55 -9.98
N LYS A 37 18.93 24.61 -8.94
CA LYS A 37 17.46 24.66 -9.11
C LYS A 37 17.03 25.91 -9.88
N ALA A 38 17.51 27.09 -9.52
CA ALA A 38 17.15 28.35 -10.17
C ALA A 38 17.54 28.37 -11.66
N ALA A 39 18.73 27.87 -12.00
CA ALA A 39 19.18 27.71 -13.38
C ALA A 39 18.28 26.73 -14.16
N ALA A 40 17.93 25.59 -13.57
CA ALA A 40 17.02 24.62 -14.20
C ALA A 40 15.59 25.16 -14.36
N VAL A 41 15.07 25.92 -13.38
CA VAL A 41 13.77 26.61 -13.48
C VAL A 41 13.80 27.60 -14.63
N CYS A 42 14.89 28.37 -14.77
CA CYS A 42 15.06 29.32 -15.86
C CYS A 42 15.04 28.62 -17.23
N GLN A 43 15.84 27.55 -17.41
CA GLN A 43 15.88 26.80 -18.67
C GLN A 43 14.51 26.19 -19.04
N LEU A 44 13.79 25.62 -18.08
CA LEU A 44 12.46 25.04 -18.30
C LEU A 44 11.39 26.11 -18.58
N LYS A 45 11.43 27.26 -17.88
CA LYS A 45 10.58 28.42 -18.20
C LYS A 45 10.84 28.93 -19.61
N VAL A 46 12.12 29.12 -19.99
CA VAL A 46 12.51 29.56 -21.33
C VAL A 46 12.04 28.58 -22.40
N SER A 47 12.25 27.27 -22.22
CA SER A 47 11.80 26.24 -23.17
C SER A 47 10.28 26.24 -23.35
N ARG A 48 9.51 26.31 -22.25
CA ARG A 48 8.04 26.33 -22.31
C ARG A 48 7.47 27.63 -22.89
N LEU A 49 8.11 28.77 -22.63
CA LEU A 49 7.76 30.05 -23.25
C LEU A 49 7.99 30.03 -24.77
N HIS A 50 9.08 29.42 -25.25
CA HIS A 50 9.29 29.23 -26.69
C HIS A 50 8.18 28.38 -27.33
N GLN A 51 7.81 27.25 -26.71
CA GLN A 51 6.70 26.42 -27.20
C GLN A 51 5.36 27.19 -27.23
N GLN A 52 5.08 28.04 -26.23
CA GLN A 52 3.86 28.83 -26.19
C GLN A 52 3.85 29.96 -27.23
N ALA A 53 4.99 30.61 -27.47
CA ALA A 53 5.15 31.59 -28.55
C ALA A 53 4.97 30.93 -29.93
N GLU A 54 5.57 29.77 -30.16
CA GLU A 54 5.44 29.01 -31.40
C GLU A 54 3.97 28.58 -31.65
N GLN A 55 3.26 28.13 -30.62
CA GLN A 55 1.82 27.80 -30.71
C GLN A 55 0.97 29.04 -31.05
N LEU A 56 1.29 30.21 -30.50
CA LEU A 56 0.60 31.47 -30.83
C LEU A 56 0.89 31.93 -32.26
N ASP A 57 2.12 31.78 -32.75
CA ASP A 57 2.48 32.06 -34.14
C ASP A 57 1.78 31.10 -35.13
N GLN A 58 1.70 29.81 -34.80
CA GLN A 58 0.94 28.82 -35.58
C GLN A 58 -0.57 29.15 -35.60
N LEU A 59 -1.14 29.57 -34.47
CA LEU A 59 -2.54 30.02 -34.42
C LEU A 59 -2.77 31.31 -35.23
N ARG A 60 -1.87 32.30 -35.15
CA ARG A 60 -1.91 33.50 -35.98
C ARG A 60 -1.88 33.16 -37.47
N GLY A 61 -0.98 32.26 -37.88
CA GLY A 61 -0.89 31.78 -39.27
C GLY A 61 -2.18 31.12 -39.76
N ARG A 62 -2.81 30.28 -38.92
CA ARG A 62 -4.11 29.65 -39.25
C ARG A 62 -5.26 30.66 -39.35
N VAL A 63 -5.28 31.69 -38.52
CA VAL A 63 -6.29 32.77 -38.60
C VAL A 63 -6.10 33.60 -39.87
N LEU A 64 -4.86 33.96 -40.22
CA LEU A 64 -4.56 34.69 -41.46
C LEU A 64 -4.96 33.89 -42.71
N ALA A 65 -4.64 32.60 -42.77
CA ALA A 65 -5.03 31.74 -43.88
C ALA A 65 -6.56 31.60 -44.05
N LEU A 66 -7.33 31.62 -42.95
CA LEU A 66 -8.79 31.66 -42.99
C LEU A 66 -9.31 33.02 -43.49
N LEU A 67 -8.66 34.13 -43.14
CA LEU A 67 -9.01 35.47 -43.63
C LEU A 67 -8.72 35.63 -45.13
N ASP A 68 -7.62 35.09 -45.65
CA ASP A 68 -7.32 35.09 -47.09
C ASP A 68 -8.32 34.23 -47.88
N GLN A 69 -8.78 33.10 -47.31
CA GLN A 69 -9.84 32.27 -47.88
C GLN A 69 -11.20 32.99 -47.91
N LEU A 70 -11.51 33.81 -46.90
CA LEU A 70 -12.70 34.65 -46.89
C LEU A 70 -12.59 35.83 -47.88
N ALA A 71 -11.42 36.47 -47.97
CA ALA A 71 -11.18 37.59 -48.89
C ALA A 71 -11.18 37.18 -50.37
N SER A 72 -10.88 35.91 -50.68
CA SER A 72 -11.00 35.33 -52.02
C SER A 72 -12.37 34.69 -52.32
N GLY A 73 -13.25 34.59 -51.32
CA GLY A 73 -14.62 34.08 -51.44
C GLY A 73 -15.60 35.14 -51.96
N SER A 74 -15.66 35.35 -53.28
CA SER A 74 -16.59 36.29 -53.90
C SER A 74 -18.04 35.78 -53.95
N GLY A 75 -18.86 36.10 -52.93
CA GLY A 75 -20.29 35.77 -52.94
C GLY A 75 -21.17 36.40 -51.85
N ALA A 76 -22.14 37.20 -52.29
CA ALA A 76 -23.40 37.55 -51.60
C ALA A 76 -23.32 38.25 -50.21
N ASP A 77 -23.14 39.56 -50.27
CA ASP A 77 -24.07 40.59 -49.73
C ASP A 77 -24.82 40.29 -48.40
N GLY A 78 -24.51 41.11 -47.38
CA GLY A 78 -25.07 41.05 -46.02
C GLY A 78 -24.02 41.21 -44.92
N ASP A 79 -22.86 40.58 -45.09
CA ASP A 79 -21.85 40.45 -44.01
C ASP A 79 -20.93 41.68 -43.81
N ALA A 80 -20.92 42.62 -44.76
CA ALA A 80 -20.03 43.78 -44.72
C ALA A 80 -20.22 44.66 -43.45
N GLU A 81 -21.44 44.77 -42.91
CA GLU A 81 -21.68 45.60 -41.72
C GLU A 81 -21.16 44.93 -40.42
N TRP A 82 -21.18 43.59 -40.32
CA TRP A 82 -20.55 42.91 -39.19
C TRP A 82 -19.03 42.95 -39.30
N MET A 83 -18.48 42.83 -40.50
CA MET A 83 -17.04 42.99 -40.76
C MET A 83 -16.52 44.38 -40.37
N VAL A 84 -17.24 45.47 -40.67
CA VAL A 84 -16.84 46.83 -40.26
C VAL A 84 -16.87 46.99 -38.74
N ARG A 85 -17.84 46.36 -38.04
CA ARG A 85 -17.86 46.32 -36.56
C ARG A 85 -16.73 45.44 -35.99
N GLY A 86 -16.35 44.37 -36.69
CA GLY A 86 -15.17 43.57 -36.38
C GLY A 86 -13.86 44.34 -36.52
N LEU A 87 -13.73 45.18 -37.55
CA LEU A 87 -12.55 46.03 -37.80
C LEU A 87 -12.42 47.20 -36.81
N THR A 88 -13.53 47.77 -36.32
CA THR A 88 -13.46 48.76 -35.23
C THR A 88 -13.16 48.12 -33.87
N ALA A 89 -13.61 46.89 -33.63
CA ALA A 89 -13.15 46.09 -32.49
C ALA A 89 -11.65 45.71 -32.60
N ASP A 90 -11.16 45.35 -33.79
CA ASP A 90 -9.74 45.09 -34.07
C ASP A 90 -8.86 46.32 -33.75
N HIS A 91 -9.29 47.54 -34.08
CA HIS A 91 -8.50 48.73 -33.71
C HIS A 91 -8.40 48.94 -32.18
N GLN A 92 -9.49 48.70 -31.43
CA GLN A 92 -9.43 48.72 -29.97
C GLN A 92 -8.60 47.55 -29.41
N LEU A 93 -8.72 46.35 -29.97
CA LEU A 93 -7.95 45.18 -29.53
C LEU A 93 -6.45 45.35 -29.83
N ARG A 94 -6.08 45.99 -30.94
CA ARG A 94 -4.68 46.36 -31.26
C ARG A 94 -4.13 47.41 -30.31
N LEU A 95 -4.94 48.39 -29.87
CA LEU A 95 -4.53 49.34 -28.84
C LEU A 95 -4.34 48.64 -27.49
N MET A 96 -5.27 47.76 -27.09
CA MET A 96 -5.17 47.02 -25.83
C MET A 96 -4.02 46.01 -25.82
N ILE A 97 -3.79 45.25 -26.91
CA ILE A 97 -2.70 44.27 -27.00
C ILE A 97 -1.35 44.96 -27.27
N GLY A 98 -1.32 46.04 -28.07
CA GLY A 98 -0.11 46.79 -28.39
C GLY A 98 0.43 47.63 -27.23
N GLN A 99 -0.40 47.97 -26.23
CA GLN A 99 0.04 48.60 -24.97
C GLN A 99 0.00 47.66 -23.76
N ALA A 100 -0.65 46.48 -23.86
CA ALA A 100 -0.43 45.40 -22.91
C ALA A 100 0.99 44.87 -23.07
N GLN A 101 1.90 45.39 -22.25
CA GLN A 101 2.91 44.52 -21.65
C GLN A 101 2.15 43.38 -20.97
N LEU A 102 2.04 42.24 -21.67
CA LEU A 102 1.67 40.95 -21.09
C LEU A 102 2.85 40.47 -20.23
N THR A 103 3.12 41.21 -19.15
CA THR A 103 3.88 40.70 -18.02
C THR A 103 3.15 39.45 -17.54
N PRO A 104 3.75 38.25 -17.61
CA PRO A 104 3.09 37.04 -17.18
C PRO A 104 2.86 37.15 -15.67
N THR A 105 1.61 37.36 -15.28
CA THR A 105 1.24 37.47 -13.86
C THR A 105 1.53 36.14 -13.19
N GLU A 106 2.39 36.18 -12.18
CA GLU A 106 2.60 35.06 -11.28
C GLU A 106 1.27 34.73 -10.58
N ASP A 107 0.85 33.46 -10.60
CA ASP A 107 -0.19 32.99 -9.69
C ASP A 107 0.38 32.97 -8.26
N ALA A 108 0.24 34.13 -7.61
CA ALA A 108 0.28 34.39 -6.17
C ALA A 108 1.49 33.87 -5.35
N ALA A 109 2.44 34.78 -5.12
CA ALA A 109 3.27 34.89 -3.90
C ALA A 109 4.26 33.75 -3.57
N VAL A 110 5.53 34.00 -3.89
CA VAL A 110 6.69 33.35 -3.26
C VAL A 110 6.66 33.55 -1.73
N ARG A 111 6.56 32.47 -0.94
CA ARG A 111 6.54 32.50 0.53
C ARG A 111 7.48 31.46 1.15
N PHE A 112 8.08 31.83 2.30
CA PHE A 112 9.12 31.02 2.94
C PHE A 112 8.61 30.06 4.02
N VAL A 113 8.94 28.78 3.86
CA VAL A 113 8.60 27.70 4.81
C VAL A 113 9.86 26.96 5.24
N SER A 114 10.13 26.92 6.55
CA SER A 114 11.35 26.33 7.12
C SER A 114 11.37 24.78 7.08
N PRO A 115 12.55 24.14 6.99
CA PRO A 115 12.75 22.79 7.50
C PRO A 115 12.50 22.70 9.02
N PRO A 116 12.11 21.53 9.57
CA PRO A 116 12.00 21.35 11.02
C PRO A 116 13.37 21.25 11.70
N GLY A 117 13.53 21.90 12.85
CA GLY A 117 14.64 21.65 13.78
C GLY A 117 15.81 22.64 13.71
N GLY A 118 15.65 23.83 14.30
CA GLY A 118 16.77 24.76 14.50
C GLY A 118 16.34 26.22 14.75
N ALA A 119 15.80 26.51 15.94
CA ALA A 119 15.19 27.82 16.25
C ALA A 119 16.10 29.06 16.02
N ALA A 120 17.43 28.91 16.14
CA ALA A 120 18.38 29.98 15.84
C ALA A 120 18.59 30.23 14.33
N VAL A 121 18.41 29.18 13.51
CA VAL A 121 18.56 29.24 12.04
C VAL A 121 17.26 29.72 11.39
N GLU A 122 16.10 29.36 11.95
CA GLU A 122 14.79 29.84 11.50
C GLU A 122 14.71 31.36 11.40
N SER A 123 15.14 32.08 12.44
CA SER A 123 15.03 33.54 12.49
C SER A 123 15.83 34.26 11.40
N LEU A 124 16.96 33.67 10.96
CA LEU A 124 17.76 34.19 9.84
C LEU A 124 17.15 33.81 8.48
N LEU A 125 16.68 32.57 8.31
CA LEU A 125 16.05 32.12 7.06
C LEU A 125 14.70 32.80 6.79
N ARG A 126 13.94 33.15 7.84
CA ARG A 126 12.69 33.93 7.72
C ARG A 126 12.90 35.33 7.14
N ALA A 127 14.10 35.90 7.25
CA ALA A 127 14.44 37.22 6.71
C ALA A 127 14.93 37.17 5.25
N ALA A 128 15.49 36.05 4.80
CA ALA A 128 15.95 35.88 3.42
C ALA A 128 14.82 35.54 2.44
N GLY A 129 13.87 34.71 2.89
CA GLY A 129 12.86 34.09 2.01
C GLY A 129 13.20 32.66 1.24
N THR A 130 11.89 30.94 0.35
CA THR A 130 11.85 29.72 -0.57
C THR A 130 10.98 30.09 -1.76
N VAL A 131 11.54 30.04 -2.97
CA VAL A 131 10.78 30.13 -4.22
C VAL A 131 9.74 29.02 -4.25
N GLU A 132 8.46 29.38 -4.39
CA GLU A 132 7.41 28.38 -4.62
C GLU A 132 7.37 27.97 -6.09
N THR A 133 7.19 26.67 -6.29
CA THR A 133 7.06 26.00 -7.59
C THR A 133 5.69 25.34 -7.65
N ALA A 134 4.99 25.44 -8.78
CA ALA A 134 3.68 24.83 -8.96
C ALA A 134 3.77 23.28 -8.99
N GLY A 135 2.74 22.62 -8.49
CA GLY A 135 2.62 21.16 -8.48
C GLY A 135 2.64 20.56 -9.88
N CYS A 136 3.41 19.48 -10.05
CA CYS A 136 3.61 18.76 -11.28
C CYS A 136 3.02 17.36 -11.17
N GLY A 137 1.95 17.07 -11.92
CA GLY A 137 1.30 15.75 -11.89
C GLY A 137 2.27 14.58 -12.09
N ALA A 138 3.11 14.65 -13.13
CA ALA A 138 4.08 13.61 -13.49
C ALA A 138 5.27 13.43 -12.50
N GLN A 139 5.32 14.20 -11.41
CA GLN A 139 6.25 14.02 -10.29
C GLN A 139 5.52 13.78 -8.95
N SER A 140 4.21 13.99 -8.90
CA SER A 140 3.39 13.86 -7.68
C SER A 140 3.06 12.41 -7.38
N LEU A 141 3.11 12.02 -6.10
CA LEU A 141 2.92 10.63 -5.68
C LEU A 141 1.46 10.33 -5.31
N LEU A 142 0.95 9.22 -5.82
CA LEU A 142 -0.27 8.59 -5.32
C LEU A 142 0.07 7.75 -4.07
N MET A 143 -0.50 8.12 -2.93
CA MET A 143 -0.50 7.35 -1.69
C MET A 143 -1.84 6.58 -1.65
N GLU A 144 -1.90 5.48 -2.38
CA GLU A 144 -3.04 4.56 -2.42
C GLU A 144 -2.97 3.58 -1.24
N SER A 145 -4.12 3.32 -0.61
CA SER A 145 -4.24 2.27 0.41
C SER A 145 -4.25 0.89 -0.27
N ALA A 146 -3.72 -0.14 0.38
CA ALA A 146 -3.77 -1.51 -0.15
C ALA A 146 -5.21 -2.08 -0.25
N ALA A 147 -6.20 -1.36 0.29
CA ALA A 147 -7.61 -1.67 0.22
C ALA A 147 -8.17 -1.74 -1.21
N VAL A 148 -9.24 -2.52 -1.36
CA VAL A 148 -10.03 -2.63 -2.59
C VAL A 148 -11.31 -1.78 -2.44
N PRO A 149 -11.80 -1.07 -3.48
CA PRO A 149 -13.05 -0.33 -3.38
C PRO A 149 -14.26 -1.23 -3.15
N VAL A 150 -15.00 -1.01 -2.06
CA VAL A 150 -16.22 -1.76 -1.75
C VAL A 150 -17.46 -0.95 -2.14
N VAL A 151 -18.40 -1.58 -2.84
CA VAL A 151 -19.63 -0.91 -3.31
C VAL A 151 -20.45 -0.37 -2.13
N GLY A 152 -20.84 0.91 -2.23
CA GLY A 152 -21.54 1.64 -1.18
C GLY A 152 -20.67 2.12 -0.01
N ARG A 153 -19.35 1.94 -0.05
CA ARG A 153 -18.40 2.49 0.93
C ARG A 153 -17.59 3.64 0.34
N PRO A 154 -17.17 4.63 1.16
CA PRO A 154 -16.20 5.63 0.73
C PRO A 154 -14.81 4.99 0.65
N TYR A 155 -14.19 5.08 -0.53
CA TYR A 155 -12.78 4.81 -0.74
C TYR A 155 -12.03 6.14 -0.83
N GLN A 156 -10.78 6.18 -0.35
CA GLN A 156 -9.98 7.39 -0.30
C GLN A 156 -8.59 7.15 -0.89
N LEU A 157 -8.16 8.08 -1.73
CA LEU A 157 -6.81 8.19 -2.27
C LEU A 157 -6.19 9.47 -1.72
N VAL A 158 -4.95 9.44 -1.27
CA VAL A 158 -4.20 10.66 -0.93
C VAL A 158 -3.15 10.90 -2.00
N VAL A 159 -3.04 12.12 -2.50
CA VAL A 159 -1.96 12.53 -3.42
C VAL A 159 -1.01 13.45 -2.67
N GLN A 160 0.27 13.10 -2.61
CA GLN A 160 1.33 14.04 -2.23
C GLN A 160 1.73 14.81 -3.48
N VAL A 161 1.35 16.08 -3.55
CA VAL A 161 1.71 16.93 -4.67
C VAL A 161 3.18 17.33 -4.52
N ARG A 162 3.91 17.24 -5.63
CA ARG A 162 5.35 17.52 -5.74
C ARG A 162 5.60 18.53 -6.84
N ASP A 163 6.69 19.27 -6.73
CA ASP A 163 7.13 20.17 -7.79
C ASP A 163 7.82 19.42 -8.94
N HIS A 164 8.30 20.16 -9.94
CA HIS A 164 9.00 19.58 -11.09
C HIS A 164 10.37 18.95 -10.74
N TYR A 165 10.90 19.16 -9.53
CA TYR A 165 12.14 18.56 -9.03
C TYR A 165 11.88 17.35 -8.12
N GLY A 166 10.61 17.02 -7.84
CA GLY A 166 10.22 15.92 -6.96
C GLY A 166 10.28 16.25 -5.46
N ASP A 167 10.50 17.51 -5.07
CA ASP A 167 10.37 17.93 -3.67
C ASP A 167 8.87 18.10 -3.32
N ASP A 168 8.48 17.71 -2.11
CA ASP A 168 7.08 17.75 -1.64
C ASP A 168 6.56 19.19 -1.45
N ARG A 169 5.40 19.51 -2.04
CA ARG A 169 4.69 20.79 -1.85
C ARG A 169 4.17 20.90 -0.41
N ARG A 170 3.91 22.12 0.06
CA ARG A 170 3.47 22.40 1.43
C ARG A 170 2.23 23.29 1.52
N SER A 171 2.11 24.21 0.58
CA SER A 171 0.96 25.06 0.25
C SER A 171 -0.17 24.28 -0.43
N GLY A 172 -1.35 24.89 -0.54
CA GLY A 172 -2.63 24.21 -0.82
C GLY A 172 -3.34 24.66 -2.10
N ASP A 173 -2.61 25.36 -2.96
CA ASP A 173 -3.14 26.17 -4.06
C ASP A 173 -3.11 25.43 -5.41
N ASP A 174 -2.81 24.13 -5.41
CA ASP A 174 -2.73 23.31 -6.62
C ASP A 174 -4.10 22.77 -7.04
N ARG A 175 -4.41 22.93 -8.33
CA ARG A 175 -5.67 22.46 -8.92
C ARG A 175 -5.63 20.96 -9.16
N VAL A 176 -5.85 20.19 -8.09
CA VAL A 176 -6.02 18.74 -8.15
C VAL A 176 -7.45 18.39 -8.59
N GLN A 177 -7.59 17.52 -9.59
CA GLN A 177 -8.89 16.99 -10.02
C GLN A 177 -8.85 15.46 -10.06
N ALA A 178 -9.88 14.82 -9.51
CA ALA A 178 -10.04 13.37 -9.56
C ALA A 178 -11.39 13.00 -10.19
N ARG A 179 -11.37 11.94 -11.02
CA ARG A 179 -12.54 11.40 -11.71
C ARG A 179 -12.47 9.88 -11.74
N VAL A 180 -13.65 9.24 -11.82
CA VAL A 180 -13.79 7.79 -11.97
C VAL A 180 -14.68 7.49 -13.17
N VAL A 181 -14.23 6.65 -14.09
CA VAL A 181 -15.11 6.02 -15.09
C VAL A 181 -15.56 4.67 -14.52
N THR A 182 -16.88 4.47 -14.45
CA THR A 182 -17.54 3.27 -13.95
C THR A 182 -17.61 2.15 -15.01
N PRO A 183 -17.94 0.89 -14.64
CA PRO A 183 -18.13 -0.20 -15.59
C PRO A 183 -19.17 0.10 -16.68
N ASP A 184 -20.24 0.83 -16.34
CA ASP A 184 -21.26 1.31 -17.28
C ASP A 184 -20.84 2.61 -18.02
N ARG A 185 -19.53 2.88 -18.08
CA ARG A 185 -18.86 4.00 -18.76
C ARG A 185 -19.30 5.40 -18.33
N ARG A 186 -20.01 5.54 -17.22
CA ARG A 186 -20.37 6.85 -16.65
C ARG A 186 -19.17 7.45 -15.92
N MET A 187 -18.89 8.71 -16.20
CA MET A 187 -17.86 9.49 -15.50
C MET A 187 -18.46 10.15 -14.24
N LEU A 188 -17.87 9.85 -13.09
CA LEU A 188 -18.15 10.47 -11.80
C LEU A 188 -17.03 11.47 -11.47
N SER A 189 -17.41 12.66 -11.00
CA SER A 189 -16.50 13.57 -10.31
C SER A 189 -16.28 13.09 -8.87
N CYS A 190 -15.02 13.12 -8.41
CA CYS A 190 -14.70 12.89 -7.00
C CYS A 190 -14.73 14.21 -6.22
N ASP A 191 -15.06 14.13 -4.93
CA ASP A 191 -14.75 15.20 -4.00
C ASP A 191 -13.24 15.21 -3.71
N VAL A 192 -12.62 16.39 -3.77
CA VAL A 192 -11.18 16.58 -3.54
C VAL A 192 -10.98 17.60 -2.42
N GLU A 193 -10.40 17.15 -1.31
CA GLU A 193 -10.16 17.91 -0.08
C GLU A 193 -8.65 18.16 0.09
N HIS A 194 -8.24 19.41 0.30
CA HIS A 194 -6.84 19.72 0.62
C HIS A 194 -6.51 19.38 2.09
N LEU A 195 -5.36 18.72 2.29
CA LEU A 195 -4.80 18.30 3.57
C LEU A 195 -3.43 18.94 3.81
N ALA A 196 -3.12 19.22 5.08
CA ALA A 196 -1.86 19.83 5.48
C ALA A 196 -0.60 19.14 4.90
N GLY A 197 0.28 19.95 4.31
CA GLY A 197 1.53 19.50 3.68
C GLY A 197 1.42 19.18 2.19
N GLY A 198 0.69 20.01 1.41
CA GLY A 198 0.55 19.83 -0.04
C GLY A 198 -0.08 18.50 -0.43
N ARG A 199 -0.96 17.95 0.41
CA ARG A 199 -1.64 16.67 0.18
C ARG A 199 -3.09 16.89 -0.17
N TYR A 200 -3.67 16.00 -0.96
CA TYR A 200 -5.07 16.11 -1.36
C TYR A 200 -5.74 14.74 -1.25
N ARG A 201 -6.86 14.65 -0.51
CA ARG A 201 -7.71 13.48 -0.41
C ARG A 201 -8.74 13.52 -1.55
N ALA A 202 -8.66 12.59 -2.48
CA ALA A 202 -9.74 12.30 -3.41
C ALA A 202 -10.61 11.17 -2.83
N ALA A 203 -11.90 11.43 -2.62
CA ALA A 203 -12.87 10.46 -2.11
C ALA A 203 -13.86 10.04 -3.19
N PHE A 204 -14.22 8.76 -3.23
CA PHE A 204 -15.27 8.25 -4.13
C PHE A 204 -16.06 7.11 -3.49
N VAL A 205 -17.28 6.89 -3.98
CA VAL A 205 -18.15 5.77 -3.58
C VAL A 205 -18.50 4.96 -4.82
N ALA A 206 -18.00 3.73 -4.93
CA ALA A 206 -18.38 2.83 -6.01
C ALA A 206 -19.87 2.46 -5.88
N ARG A 207 -20.65 2.62 -6.97
CA ARG A 207 -22.10 2.32 -7.00
C ARG A 207 -22.43 0.96 -7.61
N THR A 208 -21.48 0.37 -8.34
CA THR A 208 -21.57 -0.92 -9.03
C THR A 208 -20.28 -1.70 -8.78
N ALA A 209 -20.33 -3.03 -8.85
CA ALA A 209 -19.12 -3.85 -8.80
C ALA A 209 -18.52 -3.99 -10.22
N GLY A 210 -17.21 -4.24 -10.32
CA GLY A 210 -16.48 -4.33 -11.58
C GLY A 210 -15.38 -3.27 -11.73
N GLU A 211 -14.72 -3.26 -12.89
CA GLU A 211 -13.57 -2.39 -13.13
C GLU A 211 -13.97 -0.91 -13.24
N HIS A 212 -13.30 -0.08 -12.43
CA HIS A 212 -13.40 1.36 -12.47
C HIS A 212 -12.05 1.93 -12.90
N THR A 213 -12.07 2.90 -13.81
CA THR A 213 -10.87 3.60 -14.28
C THR A 213 -10.72 4.94 -13.56
N PHE A 214 -9.67 5.09 -12.77
CA PHE A 214 -9.36 6.26 -11.99
C PHE A 214 -8.42 7.18 -12.76
N SER A 215 -8.73 8.48 -12.77
CA SER A 215 -7.84 9.50 -13.31
C SER A 215 -7.71 10.64 -12.30
N ILE A 216 -6.48 10.92 -11.88
CA ILE A 216 -6.15 12.14 -11.14
C ILE A 216 -5.19 12.99 -11.97
N THR A 217 -5.43 14.30 -11.97
CA THR A 217 -4.55 15.32 -12.54
C THR A 217 -4.21 16.39 -11.50
N VAL A 218 -3.04 16.99 -11.62
CA VAL A 218 -2.55 18.13 -10.84
C VAL A 218 -2.21 19.23 -11.83
N ASN A 219 -2.85 20.40 -11.72
CA ASN A 219 -2.64 21.55 -12.60
C ASN A 219 -2.80 21.19 -14.10
N GLY A 220 -3.73 20.27 -14.40
CA GLY A 220 -4.03 19.75 -15.74
C GLY A 220 -3.19 18.53 -16.17
N THR A 221 -2.08 18.24 -15.51
CA THR A 221 -1.17 17.12 -15.87
C THR A 221 -1.53 15.85 -15.08
N HIS A 222 -1.58 14.69 -15.75
CA HIS A 222 -1.81 13.39 -15.10
C HIS A 222 -0.66 13.01 -14.14
N LEU A 223 -0.98 12.20 -13.12
CA LEU A 223 0.03 11.46 -12.35
C LEU A 223 0.72 10.41 -13.23
N THR A 224 1.93 9.97 -12.85
CA THR A 224 2.80 9.06 -13.62
C THR A 224 2.16 7.70 -13.96
N HIS A 225 1.11 7.30 -13.24
CA HIS A 225 0.31 6.09 -13.49
C HIS A 225 -1.20 6.41 -13.62
N SER A 226 -1.55 7.61 -14.08
CA SER A 226 -2.93 8.07 -14.27
C SER A 226 -3.25 8.17 -15.77
N PRO A 227 -4.31 7.51 -16.29
CA PRO A 227 -5.30 6.72 -15.56
C PRO A 227 -4.86 5.27 -15.23
N TRP A 228 -5.44 4.68 -14.19
CA TRP A 228 -5.29 3.26 -13.81
C TRP A 228 -6.64 2.60 -13.51
N THR A 229 -6.68 1.27 -13.44
CA THR A 229 -7.89 0.52 -13.06
C THR A 229 -7.81 -0.06 -11.64
N ARG A 230 -8.95 -0.07 -10.95
CA ARG A 230 -9.21 -0.89 -9.76
C ARG A 230 -10.59 -1.54 -9.87
N ARG A 231 -10.70 -2.81 -9.50
CA ARG A 231 -11.98 -3.54 -9.49
C ARG A 231 -12.71 -3.27 -8.17
N ALA A 232 -13.92 -2.72 -8.24
CA ALA A 232 -14.79 -2.58 -7.09
C ALA A 232 -15.50 -3.92 -6.78
N VAL A 233 -15.60 -4.27 -5.50
CA VAL A 233 -16.20 -5.52 -5.00
C VAL A 233 -17.52 -5.26 -4.28
N SER A 234 -18.46 -6.20 -4.37
CA SER A 234 -19.72 -6.13 -3.63
C SER A 234 -19.47 -6.31 -2.12
N PRO A 235 -20.13 -5.54 -1.23
CA PRO A 235 -20.02 -5.74 0.22
C PRO A 235 -20.51 -7.13 0.59
N ARG A 236 -19.71 -7.84 1.38
CA ARG A 236 -19.94 -9.24 1.73
C ARG A 236 -20.82 -9.27 2.98
N ARG A 237 -21.97 -9.93 2.89
CA ARG A 237 -22.90 -10.03 4.03
C ARG A 237 -22.41 -11.12 4.97
N LEU A 238 -22.15 -10.80 6.24
CA LEU A 238 -21.77 -11.80 7.24
C LEU A 238 -22.79 -12.95 7.37
N SER A 239 -24.06 -12.70 7.06
CA SER A 239 -25.12 -13.73 6.98
C SER A 239 -24.97 -14.75 5.84
N SER A 240 -24.00 -14.61 4.92
CA SER A 240 -23.67 -15.63 3.91
C SER A 240 -22.54 -16.57 4.34
N LEU A 241 -21.94 -16.36 5.51
CA LEU A 241 -21.09 -17.34 6.19
C LEU A 241 -22.02 -18.34 6.89
N GLY A 242 -22.52 -19.32 6.13
CA GLY A 242 -23.62 -20.19 6.53
C GLY A 242 -23.18 -21.63 6.77
N PRO A 243 -23.84 -22.63 6.15
CA PRO A 243 -23.38 -24.02 6.22
C PRO A 243 -22.07 -24.21 5.43
N VAL A 244 -21.33 -25.27 5.75
CA VAL A 244 -20.15 -25.68 4.97
C VAL A 244 -20.58 -26.02 3.54
N ARG A 245 -19.98 -25.34 2.57
CA ARG A 245 -20.21 -25.55 1.12
C ARG A 245 -19.40 -26.70 0.56
N LEU A 246 -18.17 -26.84 1.04
CA LEU A 246 -17.18 -27.80 0.58
C LEU A 246 -16.27 -28.21 1.74
N THR A 247 -15.89 -29.48 1.76
CA THR A 247 -14.81 -30.00 2.61
C THR A 247 -13.76 -30.62 1.71
N VAL A 248 -12.48 -30.29 1.92
CA VAL A 248 -11.35 -30.96 1.28
C VAL A 248 -10.44 -31.58 2.34
N GLY A 249 -9.83 -32.70 2.02
CA GLY A 249 -9.04 -33.49 2.97
C GLY A 249 -9.85 -34.51 3.77
N SER A 250 -9.17 -35.59 4.13
CA SER A 250 -9.52 -36.60 5.13
C SER A 250 -8.22 -37.12 5.76
N GLU A 251 -8.26 -37.82 6.89
CA GLU A 251 -7.03 -38.32 7.53
C GLU A 251 -6.26 -39.31 6.63
N GLY A 252 -4.95 -39.10 6.50
CA GLY A 252 -4.01 -40.08 5.93
C GLY A 252 -2.84 -39.48 5.16
N THR A 253 -2.19 -40.31 4.35
CA THR A 253 -0.94 -40.03 3.60
C THR A 253 -1.13 -39.93 2.09
N GLU A 254 -2.24 -40.43 1.55
CA GLU A 254 -2.45 -40.51 0.10
C GLU A 254 -2.76 -39.13 -0.52
N PRO A 255 -2.64 -38.97 -1.85
CA PRO A 255 -3.03 -37.73 -2.51
C PRO A 255 -4.49 -37.36 -2.18
N GLY A 256 -4.71 -36.13 -1.72
CA GLY A 256 -6.02 -35.65 -1.26
C GLY A 256 -6.33 -35.93 0.22
N GLN A 257 -5.53 -36.75 0.92
CA GLN A 257 -5.57 -36.90 2.37
C GLN A 257 -4.62 -35.90 3.06
N LEU A 258 -4.87 -35.56 4.32
CA LEU A 258 -4.10 -34.61 5.12
C LEU A 258 -3.68 -35.23 6.46
N CYS A 259 -2.47 -34.89 6.91
CA CYS A 259 -1.97 -35.25 8.23
C CYS A 259 -1.61 -33.98 9.01
N ARG A 260 -2.43 -33.68 10.03
CA ARG A 260 -2.28 -32.55 10.96
C ARG A 260 -1.90 -31.21 10.27
N PRO A 261 -2.64 -30.79 9.22
CA PRO A 261 -2.36 -29.59 8.42
C PRO A 261 -2.39 -28.31 9.27
N TRP A 262 -1.80 -27.22 8.77
CA TRP A 262 -1.84 -25.94 9.48
C TRP A 262 -2.34 -24.78 8.63
N GLY A 263 -1.58 -24.33 7.64
CA GLY A 263 -1.87 -23.17 6.81
C GLY A 263 -2.76 -23.50 5.62
N VAL A 264 -3.53 -22.51 5.19
CA VAL A 264 -4.30 -22.51 3.96
C VAL A 264 -4.19 -21.14 3.30
N ALA A 265 -4.20 -21.11 1.97
CA ALA A 265 -4.28 -19.90 1.15
C ALA A 265 -5.17 -20.14 -0.07
N PHE A 266 -5.52 -19.06 -0.77
CA PHE A 266 -6.20 -19.11 -2.07
C PHE A 266 -5.31 -18.49 -3.15
N GLY A 267 -5.33 -19.05 -4.35
CA GLY A 267 -4.93 -18.32 -5.57
C GLY A 267 -6.04 -17.39 -6.04
N GLY A 268 -5.71 -16.46 -6.95
CA GLY A 268 -6.65 -15.52 -7.56
C GLY A 268 -7.70 -16.17 -8.46
N ASP A 269 -7.43 -17.38 -8.96
CA ASP A 269 -8.39 -18.25 -9.64
C ASP A 269 -9.37 -18.96 -8.69
N GLY A 270 -9.12 -18.90 -7.37
CA GLY A 270 -9.88 -19.57 -6.33
C GLY A 270 -9.40 -20.98 -5.96
N ARG A 271 -8.25 -21.45 -6.48
CA ARG A 271 -7.61 -22.70 -6.03
C ARG A 271 -7.23 -22.64 -4.55
N ILE A 272 -7.36 -23.75 -3.83
CA ILE A 272 -7.12 -23.86 -2.39
C ILE A 272 -5.75 -24.50 -2.18
N VAL A 273 -4.80 -23.78 -1.60
CA VAL A 273 -3.45 -24.27 -1.29
C VAL A 273 -3.37 -24.61 0.19
N VAL A 274 -2.99 -25.85 0.53
CA VAL A 274 -2.96 -26.35 1.92
C VAL A 274 -1.57 -26.89 2.26
N SER A 275 -1.01 -26.47 3.40
CA SER A 275 0.22 -27.05 3.94
C SER A 275 -0.08 -28.32 4.74
N ASP A 276 0.31 -29.46 4.17
CA ASP A 276 0.06 -30.78 4.71
C ASP A 276 1.22 -31.20 5.61
N ARG A 277 1.27 -30.53 6.76
CA ARG A 277 2.43 -30.43 7.65
C ARG A 277 3.05 -31.77 8.04
N SER A 278 2.28 -32.73 8.53
CA SER A 278 2.86 -34.03 8.96
C SER A 278 3.11 -34.99 7.80
N ASN A 279 2.64 -34.70 6.58
CA ASN A 279 3.02 -35.39 5.34
C ASN A 279 4.17 -34.68 4.59
N HIS A 280 4.76 -33.63 5.18
CA HIS A 280 5.92 -32.91 4.63
C HIS A 280 5.73 -32.35 3.20
N ARG A 281 4.49 -31.97 2.84
CA ARG A 281 4.13 -31.54 1.48
C ARG A 281 3.16 -30.35 1.48
N VAL A 282 2.96 -29.77 0.30
CA VAL A 282 1.86 -28.84 0.00
C VAL A 282 0.93 -29.52 -1.00
N GLN A 283 -0.38 -29.30 -0.85
CA GLN A 283 -1.39 -29.79 -1.78
C GLN A 283 -2.24 -28.64 -2.30
N VAL A 284 -2.54 -28.66 -3.59
CA VAL A 284 -3.35 -27.65 -4.28
C VAL A 284 -4.62 -28.34 -4.78
N PHE A 285 -5.77 -27.81 -4.36
CA PHE A 285 -7.09 -28.25 -4.80
C PHE A 285 -7.73 -27.16 -5.68
N SER A 286 -8.61 -27.55 -6.58
CA SER A 286 -9.44 -26.63 -7.35
C SER A 286 -10.51 -25.95 -6.46
N ALA A 287 -11.19 -24.94 -6.98
CA ALA A 287 -12.29 -24.27 -6.29
C ALA A 287 -13.48 -25.20 -5.98
N ASP A 288 -13.65 -26.31 -6.72
CA ASP A 288 -14.62 -27.39 -6.47
C ASP A 288 -14.03 -28.55 -5.65
N GLY A 289 -12.79 -28.43 -5.15
CA GLY A 289 -12.19 -29.33 -4.16
C GLY A 289 -11.51 -30.58 -4.71
N ARG A 290 -11.32 -30.69 -6.02
CA ARG A 290 -10.54 -31.78 -6.64
C ARG A 290 -9.05 -31.50 -6.44
N LEU A 291 -8.25 -32.53 -6.12
CA LEU A 291 -6.80 -32.36 -6.07
C LEU A 291 -6.26 -32.05 -7.48
N LEU A 292 -5.47 -30.99 -7.60
CA LEU A 292 -4.79 -30.59 -8.84
C LEU A 292 -3.32 -31.04 -8.83
N LEU A 293 -2.61 -30.80 -7.74
CA LEU A 293 -1.23 -31.25 -7.55
C LEU A 293 -0.84 -31.39 -6.07
N ALA A 294 0.20 -32.18 -5.82
CA ALA A 294 0.88 -32.29 -4.53
C ALA A 294 2.40 -32.24 -4.75
N PHE A 295 3.12 -31.44 -3.97
CA PHE A 295 4.56 -31.25 -4.12
C PHE A 295 5.27 -31.05 -2.77
N GLY A 296 6.59 -31.24 -2.74
CA GLY A 296 7.38 -31.32 -1.51
C GLY A 296 7.89 -32.73 -1.27
N GLY A 297 7.89 -33.17 -0.01
CA GLY A 297 8.44 -34.45 0.43
C GLY A 297 9.48 -34.25 1.56
N PRO A 298 9.63 -35.23 2.48
CA PRO A 298 10.46 -35.07 3.67
C PRO A 298 11.95 -34.93 3.34
N GLY A 299 12.53 -33.78 3.67
CA GLY A 299 13.97 -33.54 3.49
C GLY A 299 14.40 -32.09 3.68
N SER A 300 15.53 -31.72 3.06
CA SER A 300 16.17 -30.40 3.20
C SER A 300 16.91 -29.90 1.95
N LYS A 301 16.88 -30.63 0.83
CA LYS A 301 17.36 -30.16 -0.48
C LYS A 301 16.45 -29.04 -1.03
N ASN A 302 16.61 -28.70 -2.31
CA ASN A 302 15.64 -27.86 -3.02
C ASN A 302 14.38 -28.70 -3.31
N GLY A 303 13.20 -28.09 -3.27
CA GLY A 303 11.91 -28.78 -3.41
C GLY A 303 11.44 -29.54 -2.16
N GLU A 304 12.34 -30.21 -1.45
CA GLU A 304 12.05 -30.92 -0.19
C GLU A 304 11.62 -29.97 0.95
N LEU A 305 10.77 -30.45 1.87
CA LEU A 305 10.20 -29.70 2.99
C LEU A 305 10.26 -30.50 4.30
N ASN A 306 10.22 -29.80 5.43
CA ASN A 306 10.24 -30.36 6.77
C ASN A 306 9.20 -29.69 7.68
N ARG A 307 8.06 -30.37 7.85
CA ARG A 307 6.87 -29.89 8.56
C ARG A 307 6.43 -28.46 8.18
N PRO A 308 6.12 -28.20 6.90
CA PRO A 308 5.69 -26.89 6.43
C PRO A 308 4.46 -26.41 7.21
N ALA A 309 4.47 -25.15 7.64
CA ALA A 309 3.46 -24.60 8.56
C ALA A 309 2.54 -23.61 7.84
N GLY A 310 2.93 -22.35 7.67
CA GLY A 310 2.22 -21.37 6.86
C GLY A 310 2.39 -21.59 5.36
N VAL A 311 1.42 -21.10 4.60
CA VAL A 311 1.47 -21.01 3.15
C VAL A 311 0.73 -19.77 2.68
N ALA A 312 1.26 -19.08 1.68
CA ALA A 312 0.65 -17.95 1.01
C ALA A 312 0.76 -18.12 -0.51
N VAL A 313 -0.08 -17.40 -1.25
CA VAL A 313 0.05 -17.21 -2.70
C VAL A 313 0.24 -15.71 -2.94
N ASP A 314 1.15 -15.35 -3.85
CA ASP A 314 1.42 -13.95 -4.19
C ASP A 314 0.70 -13.51 -5.48
N SER A 315 0.85 -12.24 -5.87
CA SER A 315 0.09 -11.65 -6.99
C SER A 315 0.45 -12.22 -8.37
N ILE A 316 1.55 -12.97 -8.45
CA ILE A 316 2.02 -13.69 -9.64
C ILE A 316 1.91 -15.22 -9.48
N GLU A 317 1.00 -15.67 -8.60
CA GLU A 317 0.60 -17.07 -8.38
C GLU A 317 1.74 -18.02 -7.90
N ARG A 318 2.84 -17.48 -7.37
CA ARG A 318 3.87 -18.28 -6.69
C ARG A 318 3.38 -18.69 -5.31
N ILE A 319 3.73 -19.90 -4.90
CA ILE A 319 3.37 -20.47 -3.61
C ILE A 319 4.54 -20.28 -2.63
N VAL A 320 4.35 -19.47 -1.60
CA VAL A 320 5.34 -19.18 -0.55
C VAL A 320 5.05 -20.03 0.68
N VAL A 321 6.05 -20.73 1.21
CA VAL A 321 5.89 -21.77 2.24
C VAL A 321 6.84 -21.55 3.41
N ALA A 322 6.31 -21.55 4.64
CA ALA A 322 7.11 -21.58 5.86
C ALA A 322 7.62 -23.00 6.13
N ASP A 323 8.85 -23.30 5.70
CA ASP A 323 9.50 -24.60 5.84
C ASP A 323 10.11 -24.74 7.25
N LYS A 324 9.20 -24.86 8.22
CA LYS A 324 9.40 -24.56 9.65
C LYS A 324 10.56 -25.33 10.30
N ASP A 325 10.63 -26.65 10.14
CA ASP A 325 11.67 -27.45 10.81
C ASP A 325 13.01 -27.45 10.04
N ASN A 326 13.02 -26.92 8.80
CA ASN A 326 14.23 -26.56 8.07
C ASN A 326 14.68 -25.10 8.31
N HIS A 327 13.94 -24.33 9.12
CA HIS A 327 14.27 -22.95 9.49
C HIS A 327 14.44 -21.98 8.30
N ARG A 328 13.60 -22.11 7.27
CA ARG A 328 13.69 -21.32 6.03
C ARG A 328 12.32 -21.03 5.42
N ILE A 329 12.28 -20.13 4.45
CA ILE A 329 11.16 -19.97 3.52
C ILE A 329 11.52 -20.60 2.18
N CYS A 330 10.56 -21.27 1.54
CA CYS A 330 10.69 -21.77 0.17
C CYS A 330 9.58 -21.14 -0.70
N VAL A 331 9.92 -20.83 -1.96
CA VAL A 331 9.00 -20.26 -2.95
C VAL A 331 8.96 -21.18 -4.16
N PHE A 332 7.76 -21.47 -4.63
CA PHE A 332 7.46 -22.40 -5.71
C PHE A 332 6.63 -21.73 -6.81
N SER A 333 6.67 -22.26 -8.03
CA SER A 333 5.78 -21.84 -9.11
C SER A 333 4.32 -22.22 -8.82
N ALA A 334 3.39 -21.68 -9.62
CA ALA A 334 1.99 -22.11 -9.58
C ALA A 334 1.81 -23.62 -9.79
N ASN A 335 2.78 -24.29 -10.43
CA ASN A 335 2.82 -25.73 -10.72
C ASN A 335 3.62 -26.54 -9.67
N GLY A 336 4.04 -25.94 -8.55
CA GLY A 336 4.80 -26.62 -7.50
C GLY A 336 6.28 -26.85 -7.80
N GLU A 337 6.83 -26.21 -8.83
CA GLU A 337 8.26 -26.27 -9.15
C GLU A 337 9.05 -25.39 -8.19
N PHE A 338 10.20 -25.84 -7.68
CA PHE A 338 11.01 -25.04 -6.78
C PHE A 338 11.66 -23.85 -7.51
N LEU A 339 11.46 -22.62 -7.00
CA LEU A 339 12.07 -21.41 -7.54
C LEU A 339 13.25 -20.94 -6.69
N LEU A 340 13.02 -20.64 -5.41
CA LEU A 340 14.05 -20.13 -4.50
C LEU A 340 13.77 -20.50 -3.05
N LYS A 341 14.78 -20.30 -2.19
CA LYS A 341 14.66 -20.40 -0.72
C LYS A 341 15.57 -19.39 -0.05
N PHE A 342 15.17 -18.91 1.13
CA PHE A 342 15.96 -17.99 1.93
C PHE A 342 15.81 -18.27 3.43
N GLY A 343 16.85 -17.89 4.17
CA GLY A 343 16.98 -18.11 5.61
C GLY A 343 17.61 -19.45 6.00
N GLU A 344 18.11 -19.46 7.24
CA GLU A 344 18.84 -20.55 7.88
C GLU A 344 18.56 -20.53 9.41
N LYS A 345 18.92 -21.61 10.12
CA LYS A 345 18.67 -21.75 11.56
C LYS A 345 19.48 -20.77 12.41
N GLY A 346 18.83 -19.78 13.02
CA GLY A 346 19.44 -18.90 14.02
C GLY A 346 18.64 -17.64 14.32
N ASN A 347 19.33 -16.65 14.89
CA ASN A 347 18.73 -15.41 15.44
C ASN A 347 19.24 -14.11 14.79
N ARG A 348 20.21 -14.15 13.87
CA ARG A 348 20.66 -12.96 13.13
C ARG A 348 19.56 -12.49 12.16
N LEU A 349 19.77 -11.33 11.54
CA LEU A 349 18.92 -10.83 10.46
C LEU A 349 18.87 -11.84 9.30
N GLY A 350 17.68 -12.12 8.78
CA GLY A 350 17.44 -13.10 7.71
C GLY A 350 17.50 -14.58 8.13
N MET A 351 17.97 -14.89 9.34
CA MET A 351 17.86 -16.23 9.93
C MET A 351 16.48 -16.44 10.57
N PHE A 352 16.10 -17.69 10.83
CA PHE A 352 14.85 -18.05 11.50
C PHE A 352 15.01 -19.12 12.58
N ASN A 353 14.11 -19.11 13.56
CA ASN A 353 13.99 -20.11 14.61
C ASN A 353 12.53 -20.60 14.67
N TYR A 354 12.25 -21.66 13.89
CA TYR A 354 10.89 -22.15 13.60
C TYR A 354 9.98 -21.05 13.01
N PRO A 355 10.24 -20.60 11.76
CA PRO A 355 9.33 -19.68 11.07
C PRO A 355 7.97 -20.37 10.89
N TRP A 356 6.89 -19.73 11.34
CA TRP A 356 5.60 -20.40 11.48
C TRP A 356 4.63 -20.06 10.35
N ASP A 357 4.34 -18.78 10.12
CA ASP A 357 3.41 -18.33 9.08
C ASP A 357 4.05 -17.34 8.11
N VAL A 358 3.42 -17.20 6.94
CA VAL A 358 3.81 -16.30 5.85
C VAL A 358 2.59 -15.60 5.26
N ALA A 359 2.75 -14.33 4.88
CA ALA A 359 1.79 -13.64 4.01
C ALA A 359 2.52 -12.75 3.00
N CYS A 360 1.88 -12.51 1.85
CA CYS A 360 2.35 -11.60 0.82
C CYS A 360 1.43 -10.36 0.76
N ASN A 361 1.97 -9.20 0.40
CA ASN A 361 1.18 -8.01 0.09
C ASN A 361 1.01 -7.81 -1.43
N ASN A 362 0.34 -6.73 -1.82
CA ASN A 362 0.09 -6.35 -3.22
C ASN A 362 1.34 -5.91 -4.02
N VAL A 363 2.55 -5.99 -3.43
CA VAL A 363 3.85 -5.81 -4.09
C VAL A 363 4.79 -7.00 -3.79
N ASP A 364 4.19 -8.17 -3.54
CA ASP A 364 4.80 -9.48 -3.30
C ASP A 364 5.90 -9.53 -2.23
N GLN A 365 5.92 -8.56 -1.30
CA GLN A 365 6.79 -8.61 -0.13
C GLN A 365 6.30 -9.66 0.86
N ILE A 366 7.22 -10.50 1.31
CA ILE A 366 6.92 -11.67 2.15
C ILE A 366 7.14 -11.29 3.62
N ALA A 367 6.07 -11.24 4.40
CA ALA A 367 6.15 -11.14 5.86
C ALA A 367 6.17 -12.55 6.49
N VAL A 368 6.96 -12.74 7.56
CA VAL A 368 7.22 -14.03 8.21
C VAL A 368 7.14 -13.90 9.73
N THR A 369 6.36 -14.75 10.42
CA THR A 369 6.47 -14.89 11.89
C THR A 369 7.63 -15.81 12.25
N ASP A 370 8.55 -15.30 13.08
CA ASP A 370 9.77 -16.01 13.48
C ASP A 370 9.65 -16.42 14.96
N THR A 371 8.84 -17.45 15.20
CA THR A 371 8.16 -17.68 16.49
C THR A 371 9.09 -17.89 17.69
N ARG A 372 10.27 -18.51 17.52
CA ARG A 372 11.25 -18.68 18.62
C ARG A 372 12.34 -17.60 18.64
N ASN A 373 12.20 -16.56 17.83
CA ASN A 373 12.97 -15.32 17.90
C ASN A 373 12.09 -14.11 18.27
N HIS A 374 10.84 -14.32 18.69
CA HIS A 374 9.93 -13.31 19.26
C HIS A 374 9.71 -12.08 18.34
N ARG A 375 9.69 -12.30 17.01
CA ARG A 375 9.74 -11.22 16.01
C ARG A 375 8.98 -11.55 14.73
N VAL A 376 8.78 -10.52 13.90
CA VAL A 376 8.39 -10.63 12.50
C VAL A 376 9.52 -10.11 11.61
N GLN A 377 9.72 -10.71 10.43
CA GLN A 377 10.67 -10.22 9.42
C GLN A 377 9.94 -10.05 8.08
N LEU A 378 10.30 -9.02 7.33
CA LEU A 378 9.71 -8.64 6.03
C LEU A 378 10.79 -8.67 4.96
N PHE A 379 10.51 -9.33 3.83
CA PHE A 379 11.44 -9.60 2.74
C PHE A 379 10.90 -9.12 1.38
N SER A 380 11.78 -8.97 0.41
CA SER A 380 11.42 -8.75 -1.00
C SER A 380 10.82 -10.02 -1.63
N PRO A 381 10.23 -9.92 -2.84
CA PRO A 381 9.74 -11.08 -3.60
C PRO A 381 10.84 -12.13 -3.89
N ASP A 382 12.12 -11.75 -3.78
CA ASP A 382 13.32 -12.57 -4.01
C ASP A 382 13.97 -13.08 -2.71
N GLY A 383 13.41 -12.75 -1.54
CA GLY A 383 13.93 -13.17 -0.24
C GLY A 383 15.02 -12.27 0.36
N MET A 384 15.25 -11.05 -0.17
CA MET A 384 16.14 -10.08 0.47
C MET A 384 15.44 -9.44 1.68
N LEU A 385 16.10 -9.39 2.85
CA LEU A 385 15.50 -8.77 4.04
C LEU A 385 15.31 -7.25 3.84
N LEU A 386 14.10 -6.76 4.10
CA LEU A 386 13.73 -5.34 4.04
C LEU A 386 13.63 -4.72 5.44
N LYS A 387 12.89 -5.36 6.36
CA LYS A 387 12.64 -4.85 7.73
C LYS A 387 12.57 -6.01 8.74
N LYS A 388 13.03 -5.76 9.97
CA LYS A 388 12.82 -6.63 11.16
C LYS A 388 11.92 -5.85 12.12
N PHE A 389 10.92 -6.52 12.70
CA PHE A 389 10.04 -5.96 13.70
C PHE A 389 10.13 -6.78 14.99
N THR A 390 10.64 -6.14 16.04
CA THR A 390 10.76 -6.64 17.40
C THR A 390 10.48 -5.47 18.34
N GLN A 391 10.13 -5.75 19.59
CA GLN A 391 10.37 -4.79 20.67
C GLN A 391 11.87 -4.87 21.02
N ASP A 392 12.62 -3.79 20.90
CA ASP A 392 14.00 -3.72 21.43
C ASP A 392 13.93 -3.20 22.87
N GLY A 393 13.76 -4.11 23.83
CA GLY A 393 13.60 -3.82 25.26
C GLY A 393 13.76 -5.07 26.13
N THR A 394 13.82 -4.89 27.45
CA THR A 394 13.93 -6.01 28.42
C THR A 394 12.64 -6.82 28.58
N GLU A 395 11.50 -6.30 28.11
CA GLU A 395 10.21 -7.00 28.12
C GLU A 395 9.96 -7.77 26.80
N TRP A 396 10.63 -8.92 26.69
CA TRP A 396 10.43 -9.93 25.63
C TRP A 396 8.99 -10.50 25.54
N LYS A 397 8.09 -10.04 26.42
CA LYS A 397 6.67 -10.45 26.47
C LYS A 397 5.76 -9.66 25.55
N GLU A 398 6.21 -8.60 24.88
CA GLU A 398 5.32 -7.81 24.03
C GLU A 398 4.93 -8.53 22.70
N LEU A 399 5.75 -9.46 22.22
CA LEU A 399 5.41 -10.38 21.12
C LEU A 399 5.97 -11.79 21.41
N ASP A 400 5.36 -12.51 22.36
CA ASP A 400 5.95 -13.72 22.92
C ASP A 400 5.87 -14.93 21.95
N SER A 401 4.73 -15.19 21.32
CA SER A 401 4.64 -16.29 20.35
C SER A 401 3.84 -15.90 19.10
N PRO A 402 4.45 -15.14 18.17
CA PRO A 402 3.81 -14.79 16.91
C PRO A 402 3.55 -16.06 16.08
N ARG A 403 2.30 -16.30 15.68
CA ARG A 403 1.90 -17.43 14.84
C ARG A 403 1.34 -16.97 13.50
N GLY A 404 0.03 -16.77 13.40
CA GLY A 404 -0.63 -16.38 12.16
C GLY A 404 -0.35 -14.92 11.83
N LEU A 405 -0.24 -14.59 10.54
CA LEU A 405 -0.09 -13.20 10.11
C LEU A 405 -0.86 -12.91 8.82
N THR A 406 -1.34 -11.67 8.68
CA THR A 406 -1.98 -11.22 7.44
C THR A 406 -1.67 -9.75 7.19
N PHE A 407 -1.57 -9.36 5.92
CA PHE A 407 -1.62 -7.95 5.52
C PHE A 407 -3.09 -7.53 5.43
N HIS A 408 -3.44 -6.52 6.21
CA HIS A 408 -4.79 -5.95 6.23
C HIS A 408 -4.90 -4.80 5.20
N PRO A 409 -6.09 -4.51 4.64
CA PRO A 409 -6.34 -3.42 3.68
C PRO A 409 -5.75 -2.04 4.01
N ASP A 410 -5.52 -1.71 5.29
CA ASP A 410 -4.89 -0.43 5.69
C ASP A 410 -3.34 -0.42 5.57
N GLY A 411 -2.74 -1.48 5.01
CA GLY A 411 -1.30 -1.65 4.85
C GLY A 411 -0.58 -2.25 6.06
N LYS A 412 -1.26 -2.47 7.19
CA LYS A 412 -0.63 -3.01 8.41
C LYS A 412 -0.61 -4.52 8.47
N LEU A 413 0.31 -5.05 9.26
CA LEU A 413 0.39 -6.47 9.58
C LEU A 413 -0.42 -6.78 10.84
N TYR A 414 -1.40 -7.68 10.74
CA TYR A 414 -2.17 -8.18 11.87
C TYR A 414 -1.69 -9.59 12.19
N ILE A 415 -1.16 -9.77 13.41
CA ILE A 415 -0.40 -10.97 13.83
C ILE A 415 -1.06 -11.56 15.07
N THR A 416 -1.24 -12.88 15.16
CA THR A 416 -1.72 -13.52 16.39
C THR A 416 -0.55 -13.80 17.33
N ASP A 417 -0.66 -13.36 18.60
CA ASP A 417 0.22 -13.80 19.67
C ASP A 417 -0.42 -14.97 20.41
N PHE A 418 0.07 -16.16 20.11
CA PHE A 418 -0.42 -17.43 20.64
C PHE A 418 -0.22 -17.55 22.15
N ASN A 419 0.80 -16.91 22.73
CA ASN A 419 1.07 -16.97 24.17
C ASN A 419 0.34 -15.85 24.93
N ASN A 420 0.29 -14.63 24.41
CA ASN A 420 -0.42 -13.52 25.06
C ASN A 420 -1.92 -13.42 24.74
N HIS A 421 -2.46 -14.37 23.96
CA HIS A 421 -3.89 -14.52 23.69
C HIS A 421 -4.55 -13.26 23.09
N ARG A 422 -3.82 -12.62 22.17
CA ARG A 422 -4.16 -11.32 21.59
C ARG A 422 -3.75 -11.23 20.12
N ILE A 423 -4.18 -10.16 19.47
CA ILE A 423 -3.71 -9.77 18.14
C ILE A 423 -2.80 -8.57 18.31
N VAL A 424 -1.65 -8.58 17.62
CA VAL A 424 -0.72 -7.46 17.52
C VAL A 424 -0.91 -6.83 16.15
N VAL A 425 -1.20 -5.54 16.12
CA VAL A 425 -1.27 -4.74 14.90
C VAL A 425 0.04 -3.99 14.76
N LEU A 426 0.80 -4.31 13.73
CA LEU A 426 2.11 -3.79 13.44
C LEU A 426 2.04 -2.88 12.22
N ASP A 427 2.34 -1.61 12.45
CA ASP A 427 2.52 -0.60 11.40
C ASP A 427 3.93 -0.77 10.79
N PRO A 428 4.05 -1.19 9.51
CA PRO A 428 5.36 -1.59 8.96
C PRO A 428 6.27 -0.39 8.65
N ASP A 429 5.76 0.83 8.60
CA ASP A 429 6.54 2.03 8.26
C ASP A 429 7.07 2.75 9.50
N THR A 430 6.29 2.81 10.57
CA THR A 430 6.74 3.33 11.87
C THR A 430 7.35 2.26 12.78
N GLY A 431 7.13 0.97 12.48
CA GLY A 431 7.49 -0.16 13.34
C GLY A 431 6.61 -0.28 14.61
N LYS A 432 5.59 0.59 14.76
CA LYS A 432 4.77 0.66 15.97
C LYS A 432 3.85 -0.55 16.08
N MET A 433 3.84 -1.18 17.25
CA MET A 433 2.87 -2.21 17.63
C MET A 433 1.73 -1.63 18.47
N THR A 434 0.51 -2.13 18.27
CA THR A 434 -0.65 -1.95 19.16
C THR A 434 -1.38 -3.28 19.34
N TYR A 435 -2.28 -3.37 20.34
CA TYR A 435 -2.81 -4.65 20.81
C TYR A 435 -4.35 -4.67 20.79
N LEU A 436 -4.92 -5.73 20.21
CA LEU A 436 -6.36 -5.99 20.17
C LEU A 436 -6.69 -7.33 20.84
N CYS A 437 -7.92 -7.46 21.34
CA CYS A 437 -8.39 -8.61 22.13
C CYS A 437 -7.57 -8.83 23.44
N ARG A 438 -7.97 -9.85 24.20
CA ARG A 438 -7.32 -10.33 25.43
C ARG A 438 -7.75 -11.76 25.72
N GLU A 439 -7.09 -12.42 26.67
CA GLU A 439 -7.42 -13.79 27.08
C GLU A 439 -8.88 -13.97 27.52
N GLY A 440 -9.50 -15.06 27.05
CA GLY A 440 -10.73 -15.64 27.58
C GLY A 440 -11.63 -16.27 26.51
N SER A 441 -12.82 -16.72 26.93
CA SER A 441 -13.80 -17.41 26.08
C SER A 441 -15.01 -16.54 25.69
N GLU A 442 -15.12 -15.31 26.20
CA GLU A 442 -16.16 -14.35 25.80
C GLU A 442 -16.02 -13.88 24.33
N PRO A 443 -17.06 -13.28 23.73
CA PRO A 443 -16.94 -12.58 22.46
C PRO A 443 -15.86 -11.49 22.52
N GLY A 444 -14.99 -11.41 21.49
CA GLY A 444 -13.87 -10.45 21.46
C GLY A 444 -12.72 -10.79 22.42
N ARG A 445 -12.75 -11.98 23.04
CA ARG A 445 -11.62 -12.58 23.75
C ARG A 445 -11.12 -13.81 23.01
N LEU A 446 -9.82 -14.10 23.12
CA LEU A 446 -9.17 -15.20 22.42
C LEU A 446 -8.51 -16.15 23.41
N LEU A 447 -8.32 -17.41 23.01
CA LEU A 447 -7.56 -18.39 23.76
C LEU A 447 -6.71 -19.22 22.79
N ARG A 448 -5.38 -19.01 22.83
CA ARG A 448 -4.38 -19.63 21.95
C ARG A 448 -4.66 -19.40 20.44
N PRO A 449 -4.79 -18.15 19.95
CA PRO A 449 -5.13 -17.88 18.55
C PRO A 449 -4.08 -18.43 17.56
N GLN A 450 -4.53 -18.81 16.37
CA GLN A 450 -3.73 -19.46 15.32
C GLN A 450 -3.67 -18.58 14.05
N GLY A 451 -4.22 -19.03 12.91
CA GLY A 451 -4.31 -18.22 11.70
C GLY A 451 -5.19 -16.99 11.88
N ILE A 452 -4.88 -15.97 11.08
CA ILE A 452 -5.66 -14.74 10.94
C ILE A 452 -5.71 -14.36 9.46
N ALA A 453 -6.86 -13.89 8.99
CA ALA A 453 -7.03 -13.36 7.64
C ALA A 453 -7.88 -12.08 7.68
N ALA A 454 -7.57 -11.12 6.82
CA ALA A 454 -8.44 -9.97 6.55
C ALA A 454 -9.30 -10.23 5.31
N ASP A 455 -10.46 -9.56 5.21
CA ASP A 455 -11.21 -9.42 3.96
C ASP A 455 -11.13 -7.99 3.39
N ASP A 456 -11.69 -7.78 2.20
CA ASP A 456 -11.70 -6.49 1.49
C ASP A 456 -12.38 -5.34 2.30
N GLU A 457 -13.22 -5.67 3.29
CA GLU A 457 -13.87 -4.72 4.20
C GLU A 457 -13.07 -4.49 5.49
N GLY A 458 -11.90 -5.11 5.63
CA GLY A 458 -11.02 -5.03 6.80
C GLY A 458 -11.46 -5.91 7.98
N ARG A 459 -12.44 -6.79 7.82
CA ARG A 459 -12.86 -7.67 8.92
C ARG A 459 -11.82 -8.75 9.15
N LEU A 460 -11.50 -8.98 10.42
CA LEU A 460 -10.48 -9.95 10.83
C LEU A 460 -11.16 -11.28 11.17
N TYR A 461 -10.73 -12.35 10.50
CA TYR A 461 -11.14 -13.73 10.73
C TYR A 461 -10.04 -14.42 11.51
N VAL A 462 -10.33 -14.90 12.72
CA VAL A 462 -9.31 -15.36 13.69
C VAL A 462 -9.66 -16.76 14.18
N ALA A 463 -8.74 -17.71 13.95
CA ALA A 463 -8.87 -19.07 14.49
C ALA A 463 -8.58 -19.09 15.99
N ASP A 464 -9.63 -19.20 16.78
CA ASP A 464 -9.60 -19.13 18.25
C ASP A 464 -9.53 -20.56 18.83
N CYS A 465 -8.33 -21.14 18.67
CA CYS A 465 -8.10 -22.59 18.68
C CYS A 465 -8.56 -23.33 19.94
N ARG A 466 -8.41 -22.77 21.14
CA ARG A 466 -8.86 -23.46 22.38
C ARG A 466 -10.34 -23.21 22.67
N ASN A 467 -10.94 -22.17 22.11
CA ASN A 467 -12.39 -21.96 22.14
C ASN A 467 -13.13 -22.70 21.00
N SER A 468 -12.41 -23.51 20.19
CA SER A 468 -12.94 -24.31 19.06
C SER A 468 -13.86 -23.54 18.10
N ARG A 469 -13.49 -22.29 17.79
CA ARG A 469 -14.29 -21.37 16.97
C ARG A 469 -13.43 -20.53 16.05
N VAL A 470 -14.03 -19.93 15.02
CA VAL A 470 -13.46 -18.77 14.31
C VAL A 470 -14.26 -17.54 14.72
N GLN A 471 -13.59 -16.47 15.12
CA GLN A 471 -14.25 -15.18 15.38
C GLN A 471 -14.04 -14.23 14.20
N VAL A 472 -15.07 -13.43 13.90
CA VAL A 472 -15.02 -12.33 12.95
C VAL A 472 -15.10 -11.03 13.74
N LEU A 473 -14.12 -10.15 13.53
CA LEU A 473 -13.94 -8.91 14.28
C LEU A 473 -13.85 -7.68 13.36
N THR A 474 -14.07 -6.49 13.90
CA THR A 474 -13.72 -5.22 13.23
C THR A 474 -12.19 -5.03 13.15
N PRO A 475 -11.66 -4.11 12.32
CA PRO A 475 -10.25 -3.69 12.37
C PRO A 475 -9.77 -3.20 13.76
N HIS A 476 -10.71 -2.88 14.66
CA HIS A 476 -10.48 -2.42 16.03
C HIS A 476 -10.67 -3.54 17.07
N GLY A 477 -10.86 -4.78 16.64
CA GLY A 477 -10.97 -5.96 17.50
C GLY A 477 -12.33 -6.15 18.18
N GLU A 478 -13.35 -5.39 17.78
CA GLU A 478 -14.71 -5.54 18.30
C GLU A 478 -15.37 -6.78 17.69
N PHE A 479 -16.16 -7.50 18.47
CA PHE A 479 -16.81 -8.73 18.01
C PHE A 479 -17.98 -8.47 17.05
N LEU A 480 -17.98 -9.13 15.90
CA LEU A 480 -19.09 -9.13 14.94
C LEU A 480 -19.88 -10.43 14.97
N MET A 481 -19.20 -11.58 14.85
CA MET A 481 -19.82 -12.91 14.95
C MET A 481 -18.79 -14.00 15.27
N LYS A 482 -19.28 -15.22 15.57
CA LYS A 482 -18.47 -16.44 15.62
C LYS A 482 -19.02 -17.48 14.65
N LEU A 483 -18.13 -18.34 14.16
CA LEU A 483 -18.43 -19.56 13.43
C LEU A 483 -17.94 -20.77 14.23
N GLY A 484 -18.74 -21.83 14.20
CA GLY A 484 -18.40 -23.13 14.77
C GLY A 484 -18.45 -23.25 16.30
N GLU A 485 -18.28 -24.50 16.70
CA GLU A 485 -18.30 -25.03 18.06
C GLU A 485 -17.41 -26.30 18.08
N HIS A 486 -17.10 -26.82 19.27
CA HIS A 486 -16.26 -28.01 19.40
C HIS A 486 -16.91 -29.26 18.81
N GLY A 487 -16.21 -29.94 17.88
CA GLY A 487 -16.60 -31.24 17.36
C GLY A 487 -16.14 -31.55 15.94
N SER A 488 -16.72 -32.59 15.36
CA SER A 488 -16.31 -33.19 14.08
C SER A 488 -17.38 -33.17 12.98
N ARG A 489 -18.61 -32.70 13.24
CA ARG A 489 -19.65 -32.54 12.20
C ARG A 489 -19.33 -31.36 11.26
N PRO A 490 -19.94 -31.26 10.07
CA PRO A 490 -19.80 -30.07 9.22
C PRO A 490 -20.19 -28.80 9.98
N GLY A 491 -19.34 -27.78 9.93
CA GLY A 491 -19.49 -26.52 10.66
C GLY A 491 -18.91 -26.55 12.09
N GLN A 492 -18.62 -27.73 12.64
CA GLN A 492 -17.88 -27.87 13.89
C GLN A 492 -16.36 -27.89 13.63
N PHE A 493 -15.60 -27.50 14.64
CA PHE A 493 -14.14 -27.47 14.61
C PHE A 493 -13.56 -28.22 15.82
N ASP A 494 -12.45 -28.91 15.63
CA ASP A 494 -11.51 -29.19 16.71
C ASP A 494 -10.16 -28.61 16.34
N GLN A 495 -9.61 -27.84 17.28
CA GLN A 495 -8.39 -27.03 17.15
C GLN A 495 -8.24 -26.38 15.75
N PRO A 496 -9.07 -25.36 15.40
CA PRO A 496 -8.89 -24.63 14.13
C PRO A 496 -7.52 -23.96 14.07
N GLN A 497 -6.84 -24.07 12.92
CA GLN A 497 -5.46 -23.62 12.68
C GLN A 497 -5.41 -22.41 11.74
N GLY A 498 -4.99 -22.60 10.48
CA GLY A 498 -5.03 -21.57 9.45
C GLY A 498 -6.45 -21.23 9.03
N VAL A 499 -6.64 -19.96 8.66
CA VAL A 499 -7.84 -19.46 8.01
C VAL A 499 -7.42 -18.60 6.82
N ALA A 500 -8.19 -18.65 5.74
CA ALA A 500 -7.97 -17.81 4.57
C ALA A 500 -9.30 -17.35 3.97
N ILE A 501 -9.26 -16.19 3.34
CA ILE A 501 -10.38 -15.58 2.64
C ILE A 501 -10.11 -15.64 1.14
N GLY A 502 -11.00 -16.27 0.39
CA GLY A 502 -10.87 -16.40 -1.06
C GLY A 502 -11.30 -15.15 -1.84
N PRO A 503 -10.95 -15.05 -3.14
CA PRO A 503 -11.30 -13.91 -3.99
C PRO A 503 -12.83 -13.77 -4.22
N SER A 504 -13.59 -14.86 -4.08
CA SER A 504 -15.06 -14.87 -4.09
C SER A 504 -15.69 -14.58 -2.72
N GLY A 505 -14.89 -14.42 -1.67
CA GLY A 505 -15.30 -14.16 -0.29
C GLY A 505 -15.69 -15.39 0.55
N GLN A 506 -15.46 -16.60 0.03
CA GLN A 506 -15.56 -17.83 0.80
C GLN A 506 -14.44 -17.95 1.84
N LEU A 507 -14.76 -18.43 3.05
CA LEU A 507 -13.81 -18.60 4.16
C LEU A 507 -13.35 -20.06 4.23
N ALA A 508 -12.05 -20.33 4.14
CA ALA A 508 -11.46 -21.62 4.44
C ALA A 508 -10.98 -21.70 5.89
N VAL A 509 -11.25 -22.82 6.57
CA VAL A 509 -10.80 -23.09 7.96
C VAL A 509 -10.16 -24.46 8.05
N VAL A 510 -8.88 -24.52 8.41
CA VAL A 510 -8.12 -25.76 8.63
C VAL A 510 -8.44 -26.30 10.03
N CYS A 511 -8.80 -27.57 10.12
CA CYS A 511 -9.13 -28.24 11.38
C CYS A 511 -8.07 -29.29 11.70
N LEU A 512 -7.33 -29.14 12.81
CA LEU A 512 -6.13 -29.95 13.08
C LEU A 512 -6.45 -31.43 13.25
N GLU A 513 -7.31 -31.74 14.22
CA GLU A 513 -7.63 -33.12 14.63
C GLU A 513 -8.82 -33.71 13.84
N ASN A 514 -9.47 -32.91 12.99
CA ASN A 514 -10.44 -33.38 11.98
C ASN A 514 -9.80 -33.58 10.59
N HIS A 515 -8.48 -33.35 10.44
CA HIS A 515 -7.69 -33.63 9.23
C HIS A 515 -8.28 -33.08 7.90
N ARG A 516 -8.89 -31.90 7.94
CA ARG A 516 -9.65 -31.34 6.81
C ARG A 516 -9.64 -29.82 6.78
N VAL A 517 -10.01 -29.27 5.63
CA VAL A 517 -10.34 -27.84 5.46
C VAL A 517 -11.82 -27.72 5.10
N GLN A 518 -12.55 -26.88 5.84
CA GLN A 518 -13.97 -26.58 5.60
C GLN A 518 -14.11 -25.19 4.98
N LEU A 519 -14.95 -25.05 3.94
CA LEU A 519 -15.24 -23.78 3.27
C LEU A 519 -16.68 -23.31 3.54
N PHE A 520 -16.85 -22.01 3.81
CA PHE A 520 -18.10 -21.34 4.21
C PHE A 520 -18.46 -20.17 3.28
#